data_AF-A0A9W6JB08-F1
#
_entry.id   AF-A0A9W6JB08-F1
#
_cell.length_a   1.000
_cell.length_b   1.000
_cell.length_c   1.000
_cell.angle_alpha   90.00
_cell.angle_beta   90.00
_cell.angle_gamma   90.00
#
_symmetry.space_group_name_H-M   'P 1'
#
loop_
_entity.id
_entity.type
_entity.pdbx_description
1 polymer ?
#
loop_
_entity_poly.entity_id
_entity_poly.type
_entity_poly.pdbx_seq_one_letter_code
_entity_poly.pdbx_strand_id
1 'polypeptide(L)'
;MMQASVQSRLTVLENNGETDGAEYQDLITKYLYARYICRLDPWPDPVQRALEGINPDIYLTMQGPNEFLPTGNLKTWDRWADLSKLGSGPVNSV
;
A
#
# COMPACT_ATOMS: atom_id res chain seq x y z
N MET A 1 -0.77 -10.68 -14.91
CA MET A 1 0.59 -10.42 -14.37
C MET A 1 0.95 -8.99 -14.75
N MET A 2 1.64 -8.22 -13.90
CA MET A 2 2.06 -6.86 -14.27
C MET A 2 2.99 -6.93 -15.49
N GLN A 3 2.80 -6.05 -16.48
CA GLN A 3 3.64 -6.04 -17.67
C GLN A 3 5.07 -5.65 -17.28
N ALA A 4 6.07 -6.29 -17.90
CA ALA A 4 7.48 -6.03 -17.59
C ALA A 4 7.88 -4.56 -17.80
N SER A 5 7.31 -3.89 -18.80
CA SER A 5 7.51 -2.46 -19.05
C SER A 5 6.99 -1.58 -17.91
N VAL A 6 5.82 -1.91 -17.35
CA VAL A 6 5.25 -1.19 -16.20
C VAL A 6 6.11 -1.37 -14.96
N GLN A 7 6.53 -2.60 -14.64
CA GLN A 7 7.43 -2.86 -13.52
C GLN A 7 8.75 -2.09 -13.69
N SER A 8 9.34 -2.13 -14.88
CA SER A 8 10.58 -1.41 -15.16
C SER A 8 10.42 0.10 -14.98
N ARG A 9 9.28 0.67 -15.39
CA ARG A 9 9.03 2.10 -15.22
C ARG A 9 8.86 2.49 -13.76
N LEU A 10 8.08 1.71 -13.00
CA LEU A 10 7.92 1.90 -11.56
C LEU A 10 9.27 1.86 -10.83
N THR A 11 10.12 0.88 -11.14
CA THR A 11 11.45 0.77 -10.53
C THR A 11 12.35 1.97 -10.83
N VAL A 12 12.29 2.54 -12.04
CA VAL A 12 13.05 3.76 -12.37
C VAL A 12 12.55 4.94 -11.52
N LEU A 13 11.24 5.15 -11.44
CA LEU A 13 10.63 6.23 -10.65
C LEU A 13 10.99 6.08 -9.16
N GLU A 14 10.92 4.87 -8.62
CA GLU A 14 11.27 4.56 -7.23
C GLU A 14 12.74 4.83 -6.92
N ASN A 15 13.66 4.39 -7.78
CA ASN A 15 15.09 4.63 -7.61
C ASN A 15 15.46 6.12 -7.69
N ASN A 16 14.69 6.90 -8.44
CA ASN A 16 14.84 8.35 -8.53
C ASN A 16 14.14 9.11 -7.39
N GLY A 17 13.33 8.43 -6.56
CA GLY A 17 12.51 9.06 -5.52
C GLY A 17 11.29 9.82 -6.05
N GLU A 18 10.89 9.59 -7.30
CA GLU A 18 9.77 10.27 -7.98
C GLU A 18 8.41 9.59 -7.69
N THR A 19 8.14 9.28 -6.43
CA THR A 19 6.96 8.49 -6.03
C THR A 19 5.70 9.32 -5.79
N ASP A 20 5.81 10.65 -5.76
CA ASP A 20 4.69 11.59 -5.61
C ASP A 20 4.14 12.09 -6.97
N GLY A 21 4.82 11.77 -8.08
CA GLY A 21 4.45 12.19 -9.41
C GLY A 21 3.17 11.52 -9.94
N ALA A 22 2.42 12.25 -10.78
CA ALA A 22 1.17 11.77 -11.37
C ALA A 22 1.33 10.45 -12.16
N GLU A 23 2.44 10.29 -12.89
CA GLU A 23 2.72 9.06 -13.62
C GLU A 23 2.84 7.86 -12.68
N TYR A 24 3.55 8.02 -11.57
CA TYR A 24 3.72 6.95 -10.58
C TYR A 24 2.37 6.56 -9.98
N GLN A 25 1.59 7.55 -9.54
CA GLN A 25 0.28 7.33 -8.93
C GLN A 25 -0.70 6.65 -9.90
N ASP A 26 -0.71 7.04 -11.17
CA ASP A 26 -1.54 6.40 -12.21
C ASP A 26 -1.14 4.94 -12.44
N LEU A 27 0.16 4.65 -12.55
CA LEU A 27 0.66 3.29 -12.76
C LEU A 27 0.33 2.38 -11.56
N ILE A 28 0.57 2.86 -10.34
CA ILE A 28 0.24 2.14 -9.10
C ILE A 28 -1.27 1.88 -9.02
N THR A 29 -2.09 2.91 -9.22
CA THR A 29 -3.55 2.81 -9.12
C THR A 29 -4.11 1.81 -10.14
N LYS A 30 -3.68 1.92 -11.41
CA LYS A 30 -4.20 1.12 -12.52
C LYS A 30 -3.74 -0.33 -12.49
N TYR A 31 -2.48 -0.60 -12.14
CA TYR A 31 -1.90 -1.94 -12.28
C TYR A 31 -1.77 -2.70 -10.96
N LEU A 32 -1.62 -2.01 -9.83
CA LEU A 32 -1.53 -2.63 -8.51
C LEU A 32 -2.85 -2.50 -7.75
N TYR A 33 -3.35 -1.29 -7.51
CA TYR A 33 -4.50 -1.10 -6.63
C TYR A 33 -5.79 -1.68 -7.22
N ALA A 34 -6.05 -1.45 -8.51
CA ALA A 34 -7.20 -2.03 -9.20
C ALA A 34 -7.20 -3.58 -9.21
N ARG A 35 -6.05 -4.22 -8.96
CA ARG A 35 -5.93 -5.68 -8.95
C ARG A 35 -5.89 -6.28 -7.55
N TYR A 36 -5.19 -5.65 -6.63
CA TYR A 36 -4.83 -6.23 -5.33
C TYR A 36 -5.47 -5.51 -4.14
N ILE A 37 -5.99 -4.29 -4.32
CA ILE A 37 -6.67 -3.54 -3.26
C ILE A 37 -8.19 -3.58 -3.49
N CYS A 38 -8.67 -3.02 -4.60
CA CYS A 38 -10.10 -3.03 -4.95
C CYS A 38 -10.29 -3.35 -6.43
N ARG A 39 -10.98 -4.47 -6.70
CA ARG A 39 -11.23 -4.98 -8.06
C ARG A 39 -12.54 -4.53 -8.69
N LEU A 40 -13.36 -3.79 -7.95
CA LEU A 40 -14.61 -3.26 -8.45
C LEU A 40 -14.32 -2.06 -9.37
N ASP A 41 -15.18 -1.82 -10.34
CA ASP A 41 -15.12 -0.64 -11.20
C ASP A 41 -16.56 -0.16 -11.45
N PRO A 42 -16.95 1.04 -10.94
CA PRO A 42 -16.11 2.00 -10.20
C PRO A 42 -15.75 1.54 -8.78
N TRP A 43 -14.70 2.13 -8.20
CA TRP A 43 -14.37 1.93 -6.78
C TRP A 43 -15.51 2.41 -5.89
N PRO A 44 -15.90 1.64 -4.85
CA PRO A 44 -16.92 2.08 -3.90
C PRO A 44 -16.51 3.39 -3.21
N ASP A 45 -17.48 4.27 -2.97
CA ASP A 45 -17.28 5.56 -2.27
C ASP A 45 -16.51 5.42 -0.94
N PRO A 46 -16.75 4.41 -0.08
CA PRO A 46 -15.93 4.22 1.13
C PRO A 46 -14.43 4.00 0.86
N VAL A 47 -14.07 3.33 -0.25
CA VAL A 47 -12.66 3.10 -0.62
C VAL A 47 -12.03 4.41 -1.08
N GLN A 48 -12.73 5.19 -1.90
CA GLN A 48 -12.25 6.48 -2.38
C GLN A 48 -12.01 7.45 -1.21
N ARG A 49 -12.98 7.59 -0.31
CA ARG A 49 -12.83 8.45 0.89
C ARG A 49 -11.68 8.02 1.80
N ALA A 50 -11.43 6.72 1.93
CA ALA A 50 -10.33 6.22 2.75
C ALA A 50 -8.96 6.64 2.17
N LEU A 51 -8.79 6.56 0.85
CA LEU A 51 -7.56 6.96 0.17
C LEU A 51 -7.37 8.49 0.15
N GLU A 52 -8.45 9.25 -0.04
CA GLU A 52 -8.43 10.72 0.02
C GLU A 52 -8.10 11.25 1.43
N GLY A 53 -8.47 10.51 2.48
CA GLY A 53 -8.24 10.88 3.87
C GLY A 53 -6.85 10.54 4.42
N ILE A 54 -5.94 10.00 3.61
CA ILE A 54 -4.60 9.62 4.06
C ILE A 54 -3.79 10.87 4.41
N ASN A 55 -3.15 10.87 5.59
CA ASN A 55 -2.13 11.85 5.94
C ASN A 55 -0.78 11.40 5.35
N PRO A 56 -0.19 12.14 4.39
CA PRO A 56 1.04 11.72 3.73
C PRO A 56 2.24 11.61 4.67
N ASP A 57 2.37 12.52 5.65
CA ASP A 57 3.50 12.53 6.58
C ASP A 57 3.53 11.25 7.42
N ILE A 58 2.36 10.83 7.94
CA ILE A 58 2.23 9.60 8.73
C ILE A 58 2.43 8.39 7.83
N TYR A 59 1.79 8.37 6.66
CA TYR A 59 1.84 7.22 5.75
C TYR A 59 3.26 6.97 5.23
N LEU A 60 3.97 8.00 4.78
CA LEU A 60 5.37 7.88 4.33
C LEU A 60 6.30 7.47 5.48
N THR A 61 6.06 7.98 6.70
CA THR A 61 6.88 7.65 7.87
C THR A 61 6.71 6.19 8.31
N MET A 62 5.47 5.69 8.34
CA MET A 62 5.16 4.36 8.88
C MET A 62 5.23 3.27 7.81
N GLN A 63 4.58 3.50 6.68
CA GLN A 63 4.42 2.52 5.60
C GLN A 63 5.50 2.73 4.53
N GLY A 64 5.50 3.90 3.88
CA GLY A 64 6.29 4.18 2.68
C GLY A 64 5.42 4.73 1.55
N PRO A 65 5.90 4.76 0.30
CA PRO A 65 5.21 5.42 -0.82
C PRO A 65 3.94 4.70 -1.31
N ASN A 66 3.82 3.39 -1.09
CA ASN A 66 2.62 2.60 -1.44
C ASN A 66 2.62 1.24 -0.72
N GLU A 67 1.52 0.48 -0.86
CA GLU A 67 1.32 -0.80 -0.17
C GLU A 67 2.28 -1.95 -0.53
N PHE A 68 3.05 -1.79 -1.60
CA PHE A 68 3.97 -2.79 -2.12
C PHE A 68 5.44 -2.39 -1.97
N LEU A 69 5.72 -1.19 -1.44
CA LEU A 69 7.08 -0.70 -1.21
C LEU A 69 7.23 -0.20 0.23
N PRO A 70 7.29 -1.11 1.23
CA PRO A 70 7.45 -0.72 2.62
C PRO A 70 8.87 -0.21 2.88
N THR A 71 8.98 1.10 3.10
CA THR A 71 10.24 1.79 3.40
C THR A 71 10.22 2.51 4.75
N GLY A 72 9.04 2.65 5.35
CA GLY A 72 8.85 3.30 6.64
C GLY A 72 9.28 2.45 7.85
N ASN A 73 8.99 2.96 9.04
CA ASN A 73 9.42 2.33 10.30
C ASN A 73 8.72 0.99 10.63
N LEU A 74 7.63 0.65 9.94
CA LEU A 74 6.95 -0.65 10.08
C LEU A 74 7.62 -1.76 9.25
N LYS A 75 8.63 -1.45 8.42
CA LYS A 75 9.29 -2.43 7.54
C LYS A 75 9.80 -3.69 8.25
N THR A 76 10.24 -3.56 9.50
CA THR A 76 10.74 -4.67 10.32
C THR A 76 9.80 -5.03 11.48
N TRP A 77 8.57 -4.51 11.46
CA TRP A 77 7.59 -4.83 12.49
C TRP A 77 7.14 -6.28 12.35
N ASP A 78 7.39 -7.08 13.39
CA ASP A 78 6.98 -8.47 13.47
C ASP A 78 6.56 -8.77 14.91
N ARG A 79 5.41 -9.44 15.06
CA ARG A 79 4.81 -9.88 16.33
C ARG A 79 4.48 -11.36 16.33
N TRP A 80 5.00 -12.14 15.38
CA TRP A 80 4.71 -13.56 15.24
C TRP A 80 4.96 -14.36 16.52
N ALA A 81 6.08 -14.08 17.20
CA ALA A 81 6.42 -14.73 18.47
C ALA A 81 5.44 -14.41 19.61
N ASP A 82 4.77 -13.26 19.56
CA ASP A 82 3.81 -12.82 20.57
C ASP A 82 2.41 -13.39 20.36
N LEU A 83 2.11 -13.99 19.21
CA LEU A 83 0.80 -14.58 18.92
C LEU A 83 0.39 -15.63 19.96
N SER A 84 1.35 -16.40 20.47
CA SER A 84 1.12 -17.39 21.54
C SER A 84 0.65 -16.80 22.87
N LYS A 85 0.86 -15.49 23.07
CA LYS A 85 0.42 -14.74 24.27
C LYS A 85 -1.03 -14.26 24.15
N LEU A 86 -1.60 -14.28 22.93
CA LEU A 86 -3.00 -13.99 22.72
C LEU A 86 -3.79 -15.22 23.19
N GLY A 87 -4.58 -15.08 24.24
CA GLY A 87 -5.44 -16.15 24.73
C GLY A 87 -6.48 -16.56 23.67
N SER A 88 -7.14 -17.71 23.86
CA SER A 88 -8.18 -18.24 22.97
C SER A 88 -9.52 -17.49 23.02
N GLY A 89 -9.51 -16.23 23.48
CA GLY A 89 -10.70 -15.38 23.43
C GLY A 89 -11.05 -15.05 21.98
N PRO A 90 -12.30 -14.65 21.70
CA PRO A 90 -12.64 -14.14 20.38
C PRO A 90 -11.67 -13.01 20.05
N VAL A 91 -10.96 -13.14 18.93
CA VAL A 91 -10.27 -12.01 18.33
C VAL A 91 -11.40 -11.09 17.91
N ASN A 92 -11.60 -9.99 18.64
CA ASN A 92 -12.59 -8.99 18.30
C ASN A 92 -12.21 -8.45 16.92
N SER A 93 -12.86 -8.98 15.88
CA SER A 93 -12.88 -8.38 14.56
C SER A 93 -13.58 -7.03 14.73
N VAL A 94 -12.78 -5.96 14.71
CA VAL A 94 -13.26 -4.60 14.47
C VAL A 94 -13.99 -4.52 13.13
#